data_AF-A0AAE9ZVQ9-F1
#
_entry.id   AF-A0AAE9ZVQ9-F1
#
_cell.length_a   1.000
_cell.length_b   1.000
_cell.length_c   1.000
_cell.angle_alpha   90.00
_cell.angle_beta   90.00
_cell.angle_gamma   90.00
#
_symmetry.space_group_name_H-M   'P 1'
#
loop_
_entity.id
_entity.type
_entity.pdbx_description
1 polymer ?
#
loop_
_entity_poly.entity_id
_entity_poly.type
_entity_poly.pdbx_seq_one_letter_code
_entity_poly.pdbx_strand_id
1 'polypeptide(L)'
;MIGRTGGKWWMAALFTVPMVYAVGIAVFFLTGGQTDYINYLVVVLLPVFFLTAIVFGPLAEELGWRGFGVAHLLETRGVFTTSIMVGTVWTFWHTPLFWAGSGTSISGMPISLITILLHFAFVTGVRFLHTWVFKNSGSVLMAFVLLASTNGTGTALKYFTPNLSDPEYYQIFTIAIAAVWSLVLIGALVTRSRTRGGNDREI
;
A
#
# COMPACT_ATOMS: atom_id res chain seq x y z
N MET A 1 6.62 13.26 -20.95
CA MET A 1 5.18 13.10 -21.24
C MET A 1 4.40 13.26 -19.93
N ILE A 2 3.70 14.38 -19.75
CA ILE A 2 2.88 14.64 -18.54
C ILE A 2 1.58 13.84 -18.71
N GLY A 3 1.44 12.73 -17.97
CA GLY A 3 0.29 11.84 -18.12
C GLY A 3 -1.00 12.37 -17.48
N ARG A 4 -2.12 11.80 -17.93
CA ARG A 4 -3.51 12.25 -17.68
C ARG A 4 -3.89 12.11 -16.19
N THR A 5 -3.73 13.17 -15.40
CA THR A 5 -4.13 13.29 -13.97
C THR A 5 -5.66 13.43 -13.77
N GLY A 6 -6.46 12.66 -14.50
CA GLY A 6 -7.92 12.69 -14.35
C GLY A 6 -8.38 12.22 -12.95
N GLY A 7 -9.57 12.65 -12.52
CA GLY A 7 -10.09 12.41 -11.16
C GLY A 7 -10.04 10.94 -10.70
N LYS A 8 -10.16 9.97 -11.60
CA LYS A 8 -10.01 8.53 -11.27
C LYS A 8 -8.65 8.18 -10.63
N TRP A 9 -7.57 8.85 -11.01
CA TRP A 9 -6.24 8.58 -10.47
C TRP A 9 -6.05 9.21 -9.10
N TRP A 10 -6.65 10.37 -8.87
CA TRP A 10 -6.76 10.95 -7.53
C TRP A 10 -7.54 10.04 -6.59
N MET A 11 -8.69 9.51 -7.06
CA MET A 11 -9.47 8.56 -6.28
C MET A 11 -8.66 7.29 -5.97
N ALA A 12 -7.98 6.73 -6.97
CA ALA A 12 -7.13 5.56 -6.79
C ALA A 12 -5.98 5.84 -5.80
N ALA A 13 -5.30 6.98 -5.93
CA ALA A 13 -4.17 7.35 -5.07
C ALA A 13 -4.62 7.61 -3.62
N LEU A 14 -5.75 8.29 -3.42
CA LEU A 14 -6.23 8.64 -2.09
C LEU A 14 -6.88 7.46 -1.38
N PHE A 15 -7.75 6.69 -2.04
CA PHE A 15 -8.67 5.77 -1.35
C PHE A 15 -8.32 4.29 -1.44
N THR A 16 -7.46 3.84 -2.38
CA THR A 16 -7.24 2.40 -2.56
C THR A 16 -6.71 1.73 -1.29
N VAL A 17 -5.68 2.31 -0.64
CA VAL A 17 -5.08 1.74 0.57
C VAL A 17 -5.94 1.94 1.82
N PRO A 18 -6.57 3.12 2.05
CA PRO A 18 -7.61 3.25 3.07
C PRO A 18 -8.69 2.18 3.00
N MET A 19 -9.17 1.86 1.80
CA MET A 19 -10.20 0.83 1.62
C MET A 19 -9.65 -0.58 1.93
N VAL A 20 -8.41 -0.89 1.56
CA VAL A 20 -7.75 -2.16 1.92
C VAL A 20 -7.70 -2.34 3.44
N TYR A 21 -7.29 -1.31 4.18
CA TYR A 21 -7.28 -1.36 5.64
C TYR A 21 -8.68 -1.36 6.25
N ALA A 22 -9.62 -0.58 5.70
CA ALA A 22 -11.00 -0.55 6.15
C ALA A 22 -11.67 -1.93 6.04
N VAL A 23 -11.40 -2.67 4.95
CA VAL A 23 -11.84 -4.07 4.80
C VAL A 23 -11.23 -4.94 5.90
N GLY A 24 -9.93 -4.79 6.20
CA GLY A 24 -9.28 -5.52 7.29
C GLY A 24 -9.95 -5.30 8.65
N ILE A 25 -10.19 -4.03 9.00
CA ILE A 25 -10.87 -3.65 10.24
C ILE A 25 -12.32 -4.17 10.27
N ALA A 26 -13.06 -3.97 9.17
CA ALA A 26 -14.46 -4.39 9.09
C ALA A 26 -14.60 -5.91 9.25
N VAL A 27 -13.78 -6.69 8.53
CA VAL A 27 -13.79 -8.16 8.65
C VAL A 27 -13.40 -8.58 10.07
N PHE A 28 -12.37 -7.98 10.68
CA PHE A 28 -11.98 -8.28 12.05
C PHE A 28 -13.17 -8.18 13.02
N PHE A 29 -13.88 -7.05 13.01
CA PHE A 29 -15.06 -6.85 13.86
C PHE A 29 -16.22 -7.79 13.48
N LEU A 30 -16.48 -8.01 12.19
CA LEU A 30 -17.53 -8.92 11.72
C LEU A 30 -17.27 -10.39 12.11
N THR A 31 -16.01 -10.77 12.29
CA THR A 31 -15.61 -12.12 12.74
C THR A 31 -15.48 -12.26 14.25
N GLY A 32 -15.95 -11.27 15.03
CA GLY A 32 -15.97 -11.32 16.49
C GLY A 32 -14.77 -10.68 17.18
N GLY A 33 -13.90 -9.98 16.45
CA GLY A 33 -12.87 -9.14 17.04
C GLY A 33 -13.50 -8.03 17.89
N GLN A 34 -12.87 -7.71 19.02
CA GLN A 34 -13.37 -6.71 19.96
C GLN A 34 -12.26 -5.76 20.36
N THR A 35 -12.63 -4.56 20.81
CA THR A 35 -11.70 -3.63 21.44
C THR A 35 -12.47 -2.79 22.45
N ASP A 36 -11.85 -2.51 23.58
CA ASP A 36 -12.46 -1.72 24.64
C ASP A 36 -12.47 -0.21 24.31
N TYR A 37 -11.70 0.22 23.30
CA TYR A 37 -11.55 1.63 22.97
C TYR A 37 -11.27 1.86 21.48
N ILE A 38 -12.01 2.79 20.88
CA ILE A 38 -11.79 3.32 19.53
C ILE A 38 -11.51 4.81 19.63
N ASN A 39 -10.38 5.23 19.07
CA ASN A 39 -9.97 6.62 19.06
C ASN A 39 -10.48 7.35 17.80
N TYR A 40 -11.70 7.88 17.87
CA TYR A 40 -12.30 8.62 16.74
C TYR A 40 -11.58 9.91 16.37
N LEU A 41 -10.76 10.48 17.27
CA LEU A 41 -9.96 11.68 16.97
C LEU A 41 -9.03 11.46 15.78
N VAL A 42 -8.59 10.22 15.55
CA VAL A 42 -7.74 9.85 14.42
C VAL A 42 -8.37 10.23 13.07
N VAL A 43 -9.70 10.14 12.94
CA VAL A 43 -10.41 10.50 11.70
C VAL A 43 -10.20 11.98 11.37
N VAL A 44 -10.26 12.84 12.39
CA VAL A 44 -10.00 14.29 12.25
C VAL A 44 -8.53 14.58 11.98
N LEU A 45 -7.64 13.73 12.50
CA LEU A 45 -6.18 13.84 12.32
C LEU A 45 -5.65 13.19 11.03
N LEU A 46 -6.49 12.55 10.21
CA LEU A 46 -6.05 11.95 8.94
C LEU A 46 -5.27 12.93 8.06
N PRO A 47 -5.68 14.21 7.87
CA PRO A 47 -4.90 15.16 7.11
C PRO A 47 -3.49 15.36 7.69
N VAL A 48 -3.35 15.36 9.02
CA VAL A 48 -2.05 15.48 9.69
C VAL A 48 -1.18 14.26 9.38
N PHE A 49 -1.70 13.03 9.54
CA PHE A 49 -0.95 11.81 9.23
C PHE A 49 -0.50 11.77 7.76
N PHE A 50 -1.33 12.24 6.83
CA PHE A 50 -0.98 12.37 5.43
C PHE A 50 0.11 13.43 5.18
N LEU A 51 0.00 14.60 5.80
CA LEU A 51 0.98 15.68 5.66
C LEU A 51 2.32 15.33 6.31
N THR A 52 2.32 14.71 7.49
CA THR A 52 3.54 14.23 8.14
C THR A 52 4.17 13.11 7.32
N ALA A 53 3.37 12.22 6.73
CA ALA A 53 3.88 11.23 5.81
C ALA A 53 4.65 11.95 4.70
N ILE A 54 4.01 12.86 3.96
CA ILE A 54 4.60 13.64 2.86
C ILE A 54 6.02 14.17 3.16
N VAL A 55 6.22 14.81 4.31
CA VAL A 55 7.48 15.49 4.64
C VAL A 55 8.61 14.52 5.02
N PHE A 56 8.29 13.41 5.69
CA PHE A 56 9.30 12.55 6.35
C PHE A 56 9.62 11.24 5.63
N GLY A 57 9.12 11.02 4.41
CA GLY A 57 9.47 9.80 3.64
C GLY A 57 9.11 9.84 2.16
N PRO A 58 7.82 9.89 1.80
CA PRO A 58 7.31 9.71 0.45
C PRO A 58 7.90 10.62 -0.61
N LEU A 59 8.29 11.85 -0.24
CA LEU A 59 8.84 12.78 -1.22
C LEU A 59 10.18 12.29 -1.74
N ALA A 60 11.13 11.99 -0.85
CA ALA A 60 12.45 11.49 -1.24
C ALA A 60 12.35 10.06 -1.83
N GLU A 61 11.52 9.22 -1.20
CA GLU A 61 11.30 7.83 -1.64
C GLU A 61 10.79 7.76 -3.08
N GLU A 62 9.69 8.46 -3.40
CA GLU A 62 9.06 8.34 -4.71
C GLU A 62 9.83 9.08 -5.80
N LEU A 63 10.60 10.12 -5.46
CA LEU A 63 11.52 10.72 -6.41
C LEU A 63 12.62 9.74 -6.83
N GLY A 64 13.23 9.02 -5.89
CA GLY A 64 14.23 7.99 -6.23
C GLY A 64 13.62 6.82 -7.00
N TRP A 65 12.50 6.29 -6.51
CA TRP A 65 11.88 5.12 -7.13
C TRP A 65 11.16 5.44 -8.44
N ARG A 66 10.23 6.39 -8.48
CA ARG A 66 9.43 6.67 -9.69
C ARG A 66 10.07 7.72 -10.60
N GLY A 67 10.99 8.52 -10.08
CA GLY A 67 11.85 9.37 -10.92
C GLY A 67 13.01 8.62 -11.56
N PHE A 68 13.45 7.48 -11.00
CA PHE A 68 14.58 6.71 -11.55
C PHE A 68 14.33 5.19 -11.56
N GLY A 69 14.33 4.50 -10.40
CA GLY A 69 14.44 3.03 -10.35
C GLY A 69 13.31 2.27 -11.07
N VAL A 70 12.06 2.53 -10.71
CA VAL A 70 10.86 1.95 -11.33
C VAL A 70 10.71 2.36 -12.78
N ALA A 71 11.04 3.62 -13.12
CA ALA A 71 10.97 4.09 -14.51
C ALA A 71 11.88 3.25 -15.41
N HIS A 72 13.16 3.06 -15.03
CA HIS A 72 14.11 2.24 -15.77
C HIS A 72 13.76 0.75 -15.76
N LEU A 73 13.31 0.20 -14.62
CA LEU A 73 12.91 -1.21 -14.55
C LEU A 73 11.73 -1.50 -15.50
N LEU A 74 10.78 -0.58 -15.64
CA LEU A 74 9.64 -0.75 -16.55
C LEU A 74 9.99 -0.71 -18.04
N GLU A 75 11.18 -0.22 -18.43
CA GLU A 75 11.63 -0.23 -19.83
C GLU A 75 11.94 -1.64 -20.32
N THR A 76 12.46 -2.50 -19.43
CA THR A 76 12.90 -3.86 -19.77
C THR A 76 12.12 -4.95 -19.06
N ARG A 77 11.32 -4.61 -18.05
CA ARG A 77 10.54 -5.54 -17.22
C ARG A 77 9.07 -5.16 -17.19
N GLY A 78 8.21 -6.16 -16.97
CA GLY A 78 6.79 -5.95 -16.74
C GLY A 78 6.49 -5.43 -15.32
N VAL A 79 5.28 -4.90 -15.13
CA VAL A 79 4.77 -4.42 -13.82
C VAL A 79 5.00 -5.44 -12.71
N PHE A 80 4.81 -6.73 -13.01
CA PHE A 80 4.93 -7.80 -12.04
C PHE A 80 6.35 -7.95 -11.50
N THR A 81 7.32 -8.15 -12.40
CA THR A 81 8.73 -8.30 -12.03
C THR A 81 9.25 -7.05 -11.32
N THR A 82 8.94 -5.85 -11.85
CA THR A 82 9.33 -4.59 -11.21
C THR A 82 8.79 -4.48 -9.79
N SER A 83 7.52 -4.83 -9.57
CA SER A 83 6.89 -4.71 -8.25
C SER A 83 7.47 -5.68 -7.23
N ILE A 84 7.82 -6.91 -7.63
CA ILE A 84 8.52 -7.86 -6.75
C ILE A 84 9.91 -7.34 -6.40
N MET A 85 10.70 -6.92 -7.39
CA MET A 85 12.06 -6.41 -7.14
C MET A 85 12.05 -5.24 -6.17
N VAL A 86 11.18 -4.26 -6.41
CA VAL A 86 11.03 -3.09 -5.55
C VAL A 86 10.49 -3.52 -4.17
N GLY A 87 9.50 -4.41 -4.11
CA GLY A 87 8.95 -4.94 -2.85
C GLY A 87 10.02 -5.61 -1.98
N THR A 88 10.90 -6.40 -2.57
CA THR A 88 12.04 -7.02 -1.89
C THR A 88 12.98 -5.97 -1.32
N VAL A 89 13.46 -5.04 -2.13
CA VAL A 89 14.38 -3.98 -1.65
C VAL A 89 13.73 -3.17 -0.54
N TRP A 90 12.45 -2.81 -0.70
CA TRP A 90 11.71 -2.00 0.25
C TRP A 90 11.56 -2.69 1.61
N THR A 91 11.24 -3.99 1.59
CA THR A 91 11.10 -4.82 2.79
C THR A 91 12.38 -4.79 3.60
N PHE A 92 13.52 -5.08 2.96
CA PHE A 92 14.82 -5.08 3.65
C PHE A 92 15.24 -3.68 4.10
N TRP A 93 14.97 -2.66 3.28
CA TRP A 93 15.29 -1.28 3.61
C TRP A 93 14.50 -0.78 4.84
N HIS A 94 13.28 -1.28 5.04
CA HIS A 94 12.40 -0.89 6.16
C HIS A 94 12.50 -1.79 7.38
N THR A 95 13.26 -2.89 7.34
CA THR A 95 13.49 -3.77 8.50
C THR A 95 13.96 -3.00 9.75
N PRO A 96 14.84 -1.98 9.68
CA PRO A 96 15.25 -1.20 10.85
C PRO A 96 14.08 -0.54 11.62
N LEU A 97 12.95 -0.28 10.95
CA LEU A 97 11.78 0.36 11.58
C LEU A 97 11.07 -0.53 12.59
N PHE A 98 11.29 -1.85 12.57
CA PHE A 98 10.76 -2.75 13.60
C PHE A 98 11.32 -2.41 14.99
N TRP A 99 12.57 -1.95 15.07
CA TRP A 99 13.19 -1.52 16.34
C TRP A 99 12.76 -0.11 16.79
N ALA A 100 12.07 0.67 15.95
CA ALA A 100 11.55 1.96 16.35
C ALA A 100 10.39 1.77 17.33
N GLY A 101 10.36 2.53 18.43
CA GLY A 101 9.30 2.41 19.44
C GLY A 101 7.93 2.95 18.99
N SER A 102 7.89 3.84 18.00
CA SER A 102 6.65 4.36 17.39
C SER A 102 6.93 5.01 16.04
N GLY A 103 5.88 5.47 15.36
CA GLY A 103 5.99 6.29 14.13
C GLY A 103 5.54 5.58 12.85
N THR A 104 5.47 4.25 12.83
CA THR A 104 5.00 3.48 11.67
C THR A 104 4.11 2.29 12.05
N SER A 105 3.43 1.73 11.06
CA SER A 105 2.61 0.53 11.19
C SER A 105 3.40 -0.72 11.61
N ILE A 106 4.73 -0.72 11.53
CA ILE A 106 5.60 -1.86 11.93
C ILE A 106 6.46 -1.59 13.15
N SER A 107 6.52 -0.34 13.62
CA SER A 107 7.26 0.06 14.82
C SER A 107 6.82 -0.72 16.05
N GLY A 108 7.78 -1.30 16.78
CA GLY A 108 7.57 -2.05 18.01
C GLY A 108 7.10 -3.49 17.80
N MET A 109 6.89 -3.94 16.55
CA MET A 109 6.50 -5.33 16.30
C MET A 109 7.68 -6.28 16.55
N PRO A 110 7.42 -7.47 17.13
CA PRO A 110 8.38 -8.56 17.17
C PRO A 110 9.02 -8.86 15.81
N ILE A 111 10.35 -8.96 15.80
CA ILE A 111 11.09 -9.37 14.62
C ILE A 111 11.16 -10.90 14.60
N SER A 112 10.48 -11.49 13.64
CA SER A 112 10.40 -12.93 13.44
C SER A 112 10.27 -13.23 11.95
N LEU A 113 10.53 -14.47 11.55
CA LEU A 113 10.34 -14.87 10.15
C LEU A 113 8.91 -14.58 9.68
N ILE A 114 7.90 -14.86 10.52
CA ILE A 114 6.50 -14.65 10.14
C ILE A 114 6.17 -13.16 9.96
N THR A 115 6.63 -12.28 10.85
CA THR A 115 6.35 -10.84 10.76
C THR A 115 7.07 -10.21 9.56
N ILE A 116 8.28 -10.66 9.23
CA ILE A 116 9.00 -10.23 8.03
C ILE A 116 8.30 -10.72 6.76
N LEU A 117 7.79 -11.96 6.73
CA LEU A 117 7.05 -12.49 5.58
C LEU A 117 5.71 -11.77 5.37
N LEU A 118 4.98 -11.46 6.44
CA LEU A 118 3.76 -10.67 6.35
C LEU A 118 4.06 -9.25 5.86
N HIS A 119 5.11 -8.61 6.38
CA HIS A 119 5.55 -7.30 5.91
C HIS A 119 5.92 -7.33 4.43
N PHE A 120 6.71 -8.33 4.00
CA PHE A 120 7.07 -8.53 2.60
C PHE A 120 5.85 -8.71 1.70
N ALA A 121 4.90 -9.56 2.10
CA ALA A 121 3.68 -9.82 1.33
C ALA A 121 2.82 -8.55 1.18
N PHE A 122 2.68 -7.77 2.25
CA PHE A 122 1.94 -6.51 2.21
C PHE A 122 2.64 -5.47 1.34
N VAL A 123 3.92 -5.19 1.62
CA VAL A 123 4.70 -4.17 0.92
C VAL A 123 4.74 -4.47 -0.57
N THR A 124 5.01 -5.71 -0.94
CA THR A 124 5.03 -6.14 -2.35
C THR A 124 3.67 -5.93 -3.01
N GLY A 125 2.56 -6.38 -2.39
CA GLY A 125 1.21 -6.16 -2.90
C GLY A 125 0.88 -4.67 -3.11
N VAL A 126 1.29 -3.80 -2.19
CA VAL A 126 1.12 -2.35 -2.35
C VAL A 126 2.05 -1.78 -3.44
N ARG A 127 3.28 -2.28 -3.60
CA ARG A 127 4.18 -1.87 -4.69
C ARG A 127 3.60 -2.20 -6.07
N PHE A 128 2.83 -3.27 -6.20
CA PHE A 128 2.05 -3.54 -7.42
C PHE A 128 1.08 -2.42 -7.74
N LEU A 129 0.29 -1.98 -6.77
CA LEU A 129 -0.64 -0.87 -6.94
C LEU A 129 0.08 0.42 -7.33
N HIS A 130 1.20 0.72 -6.66
CA HIS A 130 1.98 1.91 -6.95
C HIS A 130 2.60 1.89 -8.35
N THR A 131 3.20 0.77 -8.74
CA THR A 131 3.80 0.60 -10.07
C THR A 131 2.72 0.67 -11.15
N TRP A 132 1.54 0.11 -10.89
CA TRP A 132 0.40 0.20 -11.79
C TRP A 132 -0.12 1.64 -11.93
N VAL A 133 -0.33 2.36 -10.82
CA VAL A 133 -0.75 3.77 -10.86
C VAL A 133 0.29 4.61 -11.60
N PHE A 134 1.58 4.44 -11.31
CA PHE A 134 2.64 5.17 -11.98
C PHE A 134 2.66 4.89 -13.49
N LYS A 135 2.66 3.61 -13.89
CA LYS A 135 2.68 3.21 -15.31
C LYS A 135 1.50 3.79 -16.10
N ASN A 136 0.30 3.81 -15.52
CA ASN A 136 -0.90 4.21 -16.24
C ASN A 136 -1.22 5.70 -16.14
N SER A 137 -0.79 6.38 -15.07
CA SER A 137 -0.96 7.83 -14.92
C SER A 137 0.21 8.63 -15.50
N GLY A 138 1.40 8.02 -15.65
CA GLY A 138 2.63 8.70 -16.03
C GLY A 138 3.06 9.79 -15.04
N SER A 139 2.54 9.76 -13.81
CA SER A 139 2.66 10.86 -12.84
C SER A 139 3.36 10.40 -11.57
N VAL A 140 4.54 10.97 -11.30
CA VAL A 140 5.23 10.80 -10.02
C VAL A 140 4.37 11.35 -8.87
N LEU A 141 3.61 12.42 -9.10
CA LEU A 141 2.69 12.99 -8.11
C LEU A 141 1.62 11.98 -7.67
N MET A 142 1.05 11.20 -8.59
CA MET A 142 0.05 10.19 -8.21
C MET A 142 0.65 9.04 -7.41
N ALA A 143 1.87 8.61 -7.75
CA ALA A 143 2.59 7.62 -6.95
C ALA A 143 2.92 8.16 -5.55
N PHE A 144 3.33 9.43 -5.47
CA PHE A 144 3.58 10.14 -4.23
C PHE A 144 2.35 10.24 -3.32
N VAL A 145 1.20 10.67 -3.86
CA VAL A 145 -0.06 10.75 -3.10
C VAL A 145 -0.47 9.36 -2.59
N LEU A 146 -0.30 8.32 -3.42
CA LEU A 146 -0.59 6.95 -3.03
C LEU A 146 0.34 6.43 -1.93
N LEU A 147 1.63 6.79 -1.95
CA LEU A 147 2.54 6.44 -0.87
C LEU A 147 2.21 7.19 0.42
N ALA A 148 1.93 8.50 0.34
CA ALA A 148 1.47 9.27 1.49
C ALA A 148 0.18 8.67 2.09
N SER A 149 -0.75 8.25 1.25
CA SER A 149 -1.96 7.54 1.67
C SER A 149 -1.65 6.20 2.33
N THR A 150 -0.70 5.44 1.79
CA THR A 150 -0.27 4.16 2.37
C THR A 150 0.29 4.35 3.78
N ASN A 151 1.25 5.26 3.93
CA ASN A 151 1.93 5.50 5.20
C ASN A 151 0.99 6.13 6.22
N GLY A 152 0.23 7.16 5.81
CA GLY A 152 -0.74 7.84 6.65
C GLY A 152 -1.82 6.90 7.19
N THR A 153 -2.37 6.02 6.33
CA THR A 153 -3.38 5.04 6.74
C THR A 153 -2.81 4.00 7.70
N GLY A 154 -1.64 3.44 7.40
CA GLY A 154 -1.00 2.43 8.25
C GLY A 154 -0.68 2.98 9.64
N THR A 155 -0.20 4.22 9.72
CA THR A 155 0.04 4.90 11.00
C THR A 155 -1.27 5.21 11.72
N ALA A 156 -2.27 5.75 11.01
CA ALA A 156 -3.59 6.05 11.58
C ALA A 156 -4.26 4.81 12.19
N LEU A 157 -4.15 3.63 11.56
CA LEU A 157 -4.71 2.39 12.07
C LEU A 157 -4.27 2.09 13.50
N LYS A 158 -2.95 2.17 13.78
CA LYS A 158 -2.42 1.92 15.13
C LYS A 158 -3.01 2.87 16.17
N TYR A 159 -3.22 4.13 15.81
CA TYR A 159 -3.80 5.10 16.72
C TYR A 159 -5.31 4.98 16.85
N PHE A 160 -5.99 4.44 15.82
CA PHE A 160 -7.45 4.28 15.77
C PHE A 160 -7.92 3.20 16.74
N THR A 161 -7.17 2.10 16.83
CA THR A 161 -7.42 0.99 17.74
C THR A 161 -6.18 0.72 18.61
N PRO A 162 -5.85 1.64 19.54
CA PRO A 162 -4.56 1.63 20.24
C PRO A 162 -4.40 0.50 21.27
N ASN A 163 -5.51 -0.14 21.66
CA ASN A 163 -5.53 -1.19 22.67
C ASN A 163 -5.53 -2.60 22.07
N LEU A 164 -5.47 -2.75 20.74
CA LEU A 164 -5.35 -4.08 20.14
C LEU A 164 -4.01 -4.71 20.49
N SER A 165 -4.08 -5.99 20.85
CA SER A 165 -2.90 -6.83 21.02
C SER A 165 -2.21 -7.10 19.67
N ASP A 166 -0.94 -7.51 19.71
CA ASP A 166 -0.19 -7.86 18.50
C ASP A 166 -0.92 -8.91 17.63
N PRO A 167 -1.49 -10.01 18.18
CA PRO A 167 -2.22 -10.99 17.37
C PRO A 167 -3.43 -10.41 16.64
N GLU A 168 -4.20 -9.52 17.28
CA GLU A 168 -5.37 -8.88 16.66
C GLU A 168 -4.93 -7.93 15.54
N TYR A 169 -3.85 -7.19 15.77
CA TYR A 169 -3.26 -6.36 14.73
C TYR A 169 -2.75 -7.21 13.55
N TYR A 170 -2.12 -8.35 13.81
CA TYR A 170 -1.68 -9.28 12.76
C TYR A 170 -2.85 -9.88 11.98
N GLN A 171 -3.98 -10.13 12.63
CA GLN A 171 -5.20 -10.59 11.96
C GLN A 171 -5.70 -9.52 10.98
N ILE A 172 -5.85 -8.27 11.42
CA ILE A 172 -6.24 -7.15 10.55
C ILE A 172 -5.25 -7.01 9.38
N PHE A 173 -3.95 -7.06 9.67
CA PHE A 173 -2.91 -6.93 8.67
C PHE A 173 -2.92 -8.08 7.65
N THR A 174 -3.18 -9.31 8.09
CA THR A 174 -3.31 -10.48 7.21
C THR A 174 -4.52 -10.36 6.29
N ILE A 175 -5.66 -9.86 6.79
CA ILE A 175 -6.84 -9.59 5.96
C ILE A 175 -6.54 -8.47 4.95
N ALA A 176 -5.84 -7.41 5.36
CA ALA A 176 -5.40 -6.34 4.46
C ALA A 176 -4.46 -6.88 3.36
N ILE A 177 -3.57 -7.82 3.68
CA ILE A 177 -2.74 -8.54 2.69
C ILE A 177 -3.62 -9.30 1.71
N ALA A 178 -4.59 -10.07 2.19
CA ALA A 178 -5.51 -10.79 1.32
C ALA A 178 -6.30 -9.81 0.42
N ALA A 179 -6.76 -8.68 0.94
CA ALA A 179 -7.49 -7.66 0.19
C ALA A 179 -6.61 -7.03 -0.91
N VAL A 180 -5.36 -6.64 -0.61
CA VAL A 180 -4.47 -6.05 -1.62
C VAL A 180 -4.12 -7.05 -2.72
N TRP A 181 -3.82 -8.31 -2.37
CA TRP A 181 -3.55 -9.33 -3.37
C TRP A 181 -4.79 -9.70 -4.19
N SER A 182 -5.98 -9.67 -3.60
CA SER A 182 -7.23 -9.81 -4.36
C SER A 182 -7.36 -8.70 -5.41
N LEU A 183 -7.06 -7.45 -5.07
CA LEU A 183 -7.06 -6.34 -6.03
C LEU A 183 -6.02 -6.56 -7.16
N VAL A 184 -4.82 -7.01 -6.81
CA VAL A 184 -3.77 -7.32 -7.79
C VAL A 184 -4.21 -8.43 -8.76
N LEU A 185 -4.79 -9.51 -8.23
CA LEU A 185 -5.29 -10.63 -9.03
C LEU A 185 -6.44 -10.21 -9.95
N ILE A 186 -7.44 -9.48 -9.42
CA ILE A 186 -8.55 -8.95 -10.21
C ILE A 186 -8.01 -8.04 -11.33
N GLY A 187 -7.08 -7.13 -11.01
CA GLY A 187 -6.46 -6.25 -11.99
C GLY A 187 -5.72 -7.01 -13.10
N ALA A 188 -4.99 -8.08 -12.75
CA ALA A 188 -4.32 -8.94 -13.71
C ALA A 188 -5.31 -9.68 -14.63
N LEU A 189 -6.41 -10.22 -14.07
CA LEU A 189 -7.45 -10.91 -14.83
C LEU A 189 -8.17 -9.97 -15.81
N VAL A 190 -8.54 -8.77 -15.36
CA VAL A 190 -9.19 -7.74 -16.20
C VAL A 190 -8.27 -7.27 -17.33
N THR A 191 -6.97 -7.17 -17.07
CA THR A 191 -6.01 -6.78 -18.11
C THR A 191 -5.87 -7.88 -19.17
N ARG A 192 -5.81 -9.15 -18.74
CA ARG A 192 -5.71 -10.31 -19.63
C ARG A 192 -6.96 -10.52 -20.48
N SER A 193 -8.15 -10.29 -19.95
CA SER A 193 -9.40 -10.44 -20.72
C SER A 193 -9.51 -9.39 -21.82
N ARG A 194 -9.06 -8.15 -21.56
CA ARG A 194 -9.03 -7.07 -22.57
C ARG A 194 -8.06 -7.36 -23.71
N THR A 195 -6.88 -7.90 -23.43
CA THR A 195 -5.93 -8.26 -24.50
C THR A 195 -6.46 -9.39 -25.36
N ARG A 196 -7.14 -10.38 -24.77
CA ARG A 196 -7.72 -11.50 -25.51
C ARG A 196 -8.90 -11.07 -26.39
N GLY A 197 -9.84 -10.30 -25.83
CA GLY A 197 -11.00 -9.81 -26.58
C GLY A 197 -10.70 -8.71 -27.62
N GLY A 198 -9.50 -8.10 -27.57
CA GLY A 198 -9.01 -7.23 -28.64
C GLY A 198 -8.56 -8.04 -29.86
N ASN A 199 -7.77 -9.09 -29.63
CA ASN A 199 -7.31 -9.99 -30.70
C ASN A 199 -8.46 -10.73 -31.39
N ASP A 200 -9.52 -11.09 -30.65
CA ASP A 200 -10.68 -11.80 -31.21
C ASP A 200 -11.60 -10.90 -32.06
N ARG A 201 -11.41 -9.57 -32.06
CA ARG A 201 -12.19 -8.59 -32.86
C ARG A 201 -11.50 -8.12 -34.14
N GLU A 202 -10.26 -8.56 -34.36
CA GLU A 202 -9.45 -8.23 -35.55
C GLU A 202 -9.39 -9.40 -36.56
N ILE A 203 -10.24 -10.42 -36.40
CA ILE A 203 -10.39 -11.59 -37.29
C ILE A 203 -11.83 -11.63 -37.81
#